data_AF-A0A7W4V2W7-F1
#
_entry.id   AF-A0A7W4V2W7-F1
#
_cell.length_a   1.000
_cell.length_b   1.000
_cell.length_c   1.000
_cell.angle_alpha   90.00
_cell.angle_beta   90.00
_cell.angle_gamma   90.00
#
_symmetry.space_group_name_H-M   'P 1'
#
loop_
_entity.id
_entity.type
_entity.pdbx_description
1 polymer ?
#
loop_
_entity_poly.entity_id
_entity_poly.type
_entity_poly.pdbx_seq_one_letter_code
_entity_poly.pdbx_strand_id
1 'polypeptide(L)'
;MHTRVRGIGRGVSRSLGVAFVLVLSVGIVACAPAAETTPSADPSTSAAAPAATSPIPATSATPEILTVGPGEKPPLPFDGDCADVLTEAQAANALNQTSASIEDRDDSLHNGGGISCTLQIGDRTSILEIVPRAIVDQLSLADTQVEVVLGLCVSILCSWNWENDDWWIVGTTGYGAEISREDFAVWGQRLGPIIAENLSAQDSEPWRRDQTGWWPTASCEALAKAIGDRLGVAVTGEPEGYHDGASAAKYAIDLYSHQTACWLRSGNEEHGWYGSLWARSGAAWEATEERRLREISFSRDGARLFLSDVPAGYGGDDPYLLTDGINVANFSVTPSGTLSSDELAVAIADAWLDVAAPTR
;
A
#
# COMPACT_ATOMS: atom_id res chain seq x y z
N MET A 1 4.99 61.05 12.04
CA MET A 1 4.45 60.83 10.68
C MET A 1 3.89 59.41 10.67
N HIS A 2 2.63 59.15 11.05
CA HIS A 2 1.44 59.17 10.16
C HIS A 2 1.78 58.61 8.77
N THR A 3 1.23 57.47 8.32
CA THR A 3 -0.21 57.29 8.05
C THR A 3 -0.60 55.79 7.95
N ARG A 4 -1.78 55.43 8.50
CA ARG A 4 -2.60 54.23 8.22
C ARG A 4 -3.55 54.55 7.05
N VAL A 5 -3.79 53.62 6.11
CA VAL A 5 -5.08 53.38 5.39
C VAL A 5 -4.98 51.95 4.77
N ARG A 6 -5.66 50.88 5.22
CA ARG A 6 -7.07 50.41 5.03
C ARG A 6 -7.57 50.31 3.57
N GLY A 7 -7.86 49.09 3.11
CA GLY A 7 -9.20 48.77 2.57
C GLY A 7 -9.33 48.03 1.24
N ILE A 8 -9.88 46.81 1.34
CA ILE A 8 -11.02 46.22 0.60
C ILE A 8 -10.93 46.08 -0.94
N GLY A 9 -11.06 44.84 -1.40
CA GLY A 9 -11.52 44.50 -2.74
C GLY A 9 -12.11 43.10 -2.80
N ARG A 10 -13.44 42.99 -2.63
CA ARG A 10 -14.24 41.79 -2.98
C ARG A 10 -14.12 41.54 -4.49
N GLY A 11 -13.85 40.30 -4.88
CA GLY A 11 -13.89 39.84 -6.27
C GLY A 11 -14.60 38.50 -6.36
N VAL A 12 -15.91 38.56 -6.60
CA VAL A 12 -16.78 37.44 -6.98
C VAL A 12 -16.38 36.95 -8.37
N SER A 13 -16.17 35.65 -8.58
CA SER A 13 -16.33 34.97 -9.88
C SER A 13 -16.43 33.46 -9.66
N ARG A 14 -17.64 32.92 -9.70
CA ARG A 14 -18.29 32.26 -10.85
C ARG A 14 -18.11 30.75 -10.79
N SER A 15 -19.12 30.15 -10.17
CA SER A 15 -19.63 28.81 -10.44
C SER A 15 -19.62 28.49 -11.95
N LEU A 16 -18.86 27.47 -12.33
CA LEU A 16 -18.98 26.78 -13.60
C LEU A 16 -19.65 25.44 -13.33
N GLY A 17 -20.96 25.40 -13.58
CA GLY A 17 -21.68 24.14 -13.73
C GLY A 17 -21.24 23.50 -15.04
N VAL A 18 -20.57 22.35 -14.95
CA VAL A 18 -20.26 21.51 -16.10
C VAL A 18 -21.50 20.65 -16.37
N ALA A 19 -22.23 21.00 -17.43
CA ALA A 19 -23.28 20.18 -17.98
C ALA A 19 -22.65 19.04 -18.79
N PHE A 20 -22.88 17.80 -18.37
CA PHE A 20 -22.53 16.61 -19.13
C PHE A 20 -23.49 16.46 -20.32
N VAL A 21 -22.95 16.50 -21.54
CA VAL A 21 -23.66 16.13 -22.77
C VAL A 21 -23.27 14.69 -23.11
N LEU A 22 -24.19 13.75 -22.91
CA LEU A 22 -24.09 12.36 -23.33
C LEU A 22 -24.42 12.26 -24.83
N VAL A 23 -23.43 11.91 -25.66
CA VAL A 23 -23.65 11.52 -27.06
C VAL A 23 -23.68 10.00 -27.14
N LEU A 24 -24.88 9.43 -27.28
CA LEU A 24 -25.07 8.03 -27.65
C LEU A 24 -24.65 7.83 -29.11
N SER A 25 -23.69 6.93 -29.34
CA SER A 25 -23.42 6.36 -30.66
C SER A 25 -23.76 4.87 -30.63
N VAL A 26 -24.93 4.54 -31.19
CA VAL A 26 -25.38 3.17 -31.45
C VAL A 26 -24.90 2.77 -32.84
N GLY A 27 -24.09 1.71 -32.91
CA GLY A 27 -23.68 1.06 -34.17
C GLY A 27 -23.81 -0.45 -34.04
N ILE A 28 -24.84 -0.99 -34.69
CA ILE A 28 -25.26 -2.40 -34.69
C ILE A 28 -24.68 -3.09 -35.96
N VAL A 29 -24.64 -4.44 -35.92
CA VAL A 29 -24.70 -5.41 -37.06
C VAL A 29 -23.31 -5.90 -37.53
N ALA A 30 -23.00 -7.20 -37.69
CA ALA A 30 -23.80 -8.42 -37.85
C ALA A 30 -23.06 -9.69 -37.38
N CYS A 31 -23.86 -10.64 -36.90
CA CYS A 31 -23.58 -12.08 -36.85
C CYS A 31 -23.68 -12.72 -38.26
N ALA A 32 -22.97 -13.83 -38.51
CA ALA A 32 -23.57 -15.12 -38.90
C ALA A 32 -22.52 -16.24 -39.10
N PRO A 33 -22.90 -17.53 -38.97
CA PRO A 33 -22.02 -18.65 -38.67
C PRO A 33 -21.93 -19.76 -39.76
N ALA A 34 -21.01 -20.71 -39.49
CA ALA A 34 -20.92 -22.16 -39.80
C ALA A 34 -21.74 -22.82 -40.94
N ALA A 35 -21.09 -23.72 -41.71
CA ALA A 35 -21.27 -25.19 -41.66
C ALA A 35 -20.53 -25.96 -42.79
N GLU A 36 -19.95 -27.12 -42.43
CA GLU A 36 -19.96 -28.48 -43.09
C GLU A 36 -19.56 -28.64 -44.59
N THR A 37 -18.88 -29.69 -45.12
CA THR A 37 -18.73 -31.13 -44.79
C THR A 37 -17.57 -31.78 -45.61
N THR A 38 -17.09 -32.94 -45.13
CA THR A 38 -16.11 -33.98 -45.61
C THR A 38 -16.48 -34.67 -46.95
N PRO A 39 -15.81 -35.75 -47.49
CA PRO A 39 -14.48 -36.38 -47.27
C PRO A 39 -13.75 -36.83 -48.58
N SER A 40 -12.52 -37.39 -48.50
CA SER A 40 -12.04 -38.40 -49.48
C SER A 40 -10.93 -39.29 -48.90
N ALA A 41 -10.98 -40.57 -49.28
CA ALA A 41 -10.23 -41.70 -48.72
C ALA A 41 -8.89 -42.01 -49.41
N ASP A 42 -8.10 -42.81 -48.68
CA ASP A 42 -6.79 -43.47 -48.95
C ASP A 42 -6.74 -44.41 -50.18
N PRO A 43 -5.52 -44.83 -50.62
CA PRO A 43 -5.08 -46.18 -50.27
C PRO A 43 -3.60 -46.34 -49.86
N SER A 44 -3.37 -47.42 -49.13
CA SER A 44 -2.20 -47.94 -48.42
C SER A 44 -0.90 -48.19 -49.21
N THR A 45 0.24 -48.18 -48.51
CA THR A 45 1.26 -49.26 -48.57
C THR A 45 2.26 -49.27 -47.39
N SER A 46 2.35 -50.43 -46.74
CA SER A 46 3.55 -51.22 -46.38
C SER A 46 4.66 -50.67 -45.44
N ALA A 47 4.65 -51.22 -44.22
CA ALA A 47 5.74 -51.82 -43.44
C ALA A 47 7.12 -51.12 -43.33
N ALA A 48 7.45 -50.70 -42.10
CA ALA A 48 8.68 -51.06 -41.38
C ALA A 48 8.60 -50.55 -39.92
N ALA A 49 8.73 -51.44 -38.95
CA ALA A 49 8.94 -51.07 -37.56
C ALA A 49 10.38 -50.56 -37.36
N PRO A 50 10.59 -49.54 -36.52
CA PRO A 50 11.56 -49.73 -35.45
C PRO A 50 11.13 -49.15 -34.10
N ALA A 51 11.59 -49.83 -33.05
CA ALA A 51 11.84 -49.37 -31.69
C ALA A 51 10.68 -48.69 -30.93
N ALA A 52 10.19 -49.42 -29.92
CA ALA A 52 9.48 -48.82 -28.80
C ALA A 52 10.40 -47.81 -28.08
N THR A 53 10.25 -46.54 -28.42
CA THR A 53 10.69 -45.45 -27.54
C THR A 53 9.68 -45.38 -26.41
N SER A 54 10.08 -45.78 -25.20
CA SER A 54 9.31 -45.44 -24.01
C SER A 54 9.08 -43.93 -23.99
N PRO A 55 7.84 -43.43 -23.87
CA PRO A 55 7.65 -42.03 -23.54
C PRO A 55 8.21 -41.85 -22.13
N ILE A 56 9.33 -41.14 -22.01
CA ILE A 56 9.67 -40.52 -20.73
C ILE A 56 8.52 -39.56 -20.49
N PRO A 57 7.71 -39.71 -19.41
CA PRO A 57 6.81 -38.64 -19.04
C PRO A 57 7.72 -37.49 -18.62
N ALA A 58 7.84 -36.47 -19.46
CA ALA A 58 8.16 -35.15 -18.98
C ALA A 58 6.93 -34.71 -18.16
N THR A 59 6.85 -35.16 -16.91
CA THR A 59 6.10 -34.42 -15.91
C THR A 59 6.84 -33.11 -15.75
N SER A 60 6.48 -32.13 -16.58
CA SER A 60 6.59 -30.72 -16.23
C SER A 60 5.75 -30.55 -14.98
N ALA A 61 6.33 -30.87 -13.82
CA ALA A 61 5.73 -30.54 -12.55
C ALA A 61 5.54 -29.03 -12.59
N THR A 62 4.28 -28.59 -12.57
CA THR A 62 3.98 -27.19 -12.35
C THR A 62 4.69 -26.79 -11.05
N PRO A 63 5.50 -25.72 -11.04
CA PRO A 63 6.18 -25.31 -9.83
C PRO A 63 5.14 -25.17 -8.70
N GLU A 64 5.42 -25.79 -7.57
CA GLU A 64 4.56 -25.73 -6.40
C GLU A 64 4.56 -24.28 -5.90
N ILE A 65 3.39 -23.64 -5.85
CA ILE A 65 3.25 -22.27 -5.37
C ILE A 65 3.26 -22.31 -3.84
N LEU A 66 4.27 -21.69 -3.22
CA LEU A 66 4.36 -21.54 -1.77
C LEU A 66 3.13 -20.79 -1.25
N THR A 67 2.44 -21.33 -0.25
CA THR A 67 1.37 -20.61 0.45
C THR A 67 1.91 -20.08 1.76
N VAL A 68 1.99 -18.75 1.89
CA VAL A 68 2.45 -18.09 3.12
C VAL A 68 1.28 -17.96 4.09
N GLY A 69 1.50 -18.32 5.36
CA GLY A 69 0.48 -18.26 6.39
C GLY A 69 -0.04 -16.84 6.65
N PRO A 70 -1.26 -16.72 7.22
CA PRO A 70 -1.99 -15.45 7.23
C PRO A 70 -1.34 -14.33 8.03
N GLY A 71 -0.53 -14.65 9.04
CA GLY A 71 0.24 -13.70 9.85
C GLY A 71 1.76 -13.84 9.69
N GLU A 72 2.23 -14.60 8.71
CA GLU A 72 3.67 -14.86 8.52
C GLU A 72 4.31 -13.77 7.64
N LYS A 73 5.60 -13.50 7.82
CA LYS A 73 6.35 -12.61 6.92
C LYS A 73 6.44 -13.26 5.53
N PRO A 74 5.99 -12.60 4.45
CA PRO A 74 6.14 -13.13 3.10
C PRO A 74 7.61 -13.09 2.66
N PRO A 75 8.01 -13.93 1.69
CA PRO A 75 9.33 -13.80 1.08
C PRO A 75 9.39 -12.48 0.30
N LEU A 76 10.47 -11.72 0.53
CA LEU A 76 10.71 -10.42 -0.08
C LEU A 76 11.87 -10.53 -1.08
N PRO A 77 11.88 -9.68 -2.14
CA PRO A 77 13.07 -9.53 -2.96
C PRO A 77 14.28 -9.17 -2.09
N PHE A 78 15.38 -9.90 -2.27
CA PHE A 78 16.61 -9.78 -1.48
C PHE A 78 16.40 -9.73 0.05
N ASP A 79 15.39 -10.46 0.57
CA ASP A 79 15.01 -10.44 1.98
C ASP A 79 14.68 -9.03 2.55
N GLY A 80 14.40 -8.06 1.67
CA GLY A 80 14.15 -6.66 2.03
C GLY A 80 15.39 -5.77 2.00
N ASP A 81 16.56 -6.25 1.55
CA ASP A 81 17.78 -5.46 1.42
C ASP A 81 17.75 -4.56 0.16
N CYS A 82 17.61 -3.26 0.38
CA CYS A 82 17.54 -2.28 -0.68
C CYS A 82 18.88 -2.07 -1.41
N ALA A 83 20.02 -2.36 -0.76
CA ALA A 83 21.33 -2.21 -1.39
C ALA A 83 21.57 -3.25 -2.49
N ASP A 84 20.94 -4.42 -2.38
CA ASP A 84 20.98 -5.47 -3.40
C ASP A 84 19.99 -5.18 -4.56
N VAL A 85 18.88 -4.51 -4.28
CA VAL A 85 17.94 -4.03 -5.31
C VAL A 85 18.56 -2.94 -6.18
N LEU A 86 19.23 -1.97 -5.56
CA LEU A 86 19.90 -0.88 -6.24
C LEU A 86 21.10 -0.46 -5.41
N THR A 87 22.31 -0.64 -5.95
CA THR A 87 23.51 -0.17 -5.25
C THR A 87 23.65 1.35 -5.33
N GLU A 88 24.27 1.96 -4.32
CA GLU A 88 24.56 3.40 -4.32
C GLU A 88 25.36 3.83 -5.56
N ALA A 89 26.30 2.99 -6.01
CA ALA A 89 27.10 3.24 -7.21
C ALA A 89 26.25 3.21 -8.49
N GLN A 90 25.31 2.26 -8.61
CA GLN A 90 24.38 2.22 -9.74
C GLN A 90 23.50 3.48 -9.75
N ALA A 91 22.94 3.89 -8.61
CA ALA A 91 22.11 5.07 -8.50
C ALA A 91 22.88 6.36 -8.86
N ALA A 92 24.07 6.55 -8.28
CA ALA A 92 24.92 7.71 -8.55
C ALA A 92 25.32 7.79 -10.02
N ASN A 93 25.74 6.67 -10.62
CA ASN A 93 26.12 6.61 -12.03
C ASN A 93 24.93 6.89 -12.97
N ALA A 94 23.77 6.26 -12.71
CA ALA A 94 22.57 6.43 -13.53
C ALA A 94 22.09 7.89 -13.55
N LEU A 95 22.12 8.56 -12.39
CA LEU A 95 21.65 9.93 -12.27
C LEU A 95 22.74 10.99 -12.52
N ASN A 96 23.97 10.56 -12.85
CA ASN A 96 25.14 11.43 -13.03
C ASN A 96 25.40 12.33 -11.81
N GLN A 97 25.46 11.69 -10.64
CA GLN A 97 25.65 12.32 -9.34
C GLN A 97 26.96 11.85 -8.70
N THR A 98 27.52 12.66 -7.81
CA THR A 98 28.78 12.32 -7.12
C THR A 98 28.61 11.24 -6.06
N SER A 99 27.42 11.14 -5.48
CA SER A 99 27.08 10.20 -4.42
C SER A 99 25.57 9.94 -4.39
N ALA A 100 25.22 8.76 -3.94
CA ALA A 100 23.88 8.36 -3.55
C ALA A 100 23.97 7.61 -2.22
N SER A 101 22.90 7.56 -1.45
CA SER A 101 22.75 6.55 -0.40
C SER A 101 21.40 5.87 -0.52
N ILE A 102 21.35 4.60 -0.13
CA ILE A 102 20.16 3.77 -0.19
C ILE A 102 20.00 3.08 1.16
N GLU A 103 18.82 3.22 1.74
CA GLU A 103 18.49 2.66 3.06
C GLU A 103 17.17 1.90 2.99
N ASP A 104 17.08 0.81 3.74
CA ASP A 104 15.86 0.03 3.87
C ASP A 104 14.76 0.85 4.53
N ARG A 105 13.52 0.60 4.13
CA ARG A 105 12.35 1.21 4.76
C ARG A 105 11.31 0.15 5.07
N ASP A 106 11.03 -0.01 6.35
CA ASP A 106 9.91 -0.84 6.80
C ASP A 106 8.58 -0.17 6.50
N ASP A 107 7.78 -0.80 5.65
CA ASP A 107 6.41 -0.37 5.39
C ASP A 107 5.47 -1.51 4.99
N SER A 108 4.25 -1.15 4.60
CA SER A 108 3.21 -2.11 4.22
C SER A 108 3.52 -2.88 2.93
N LEU A 109 4.49 -2.46 2.09
CA LEU A 109 4.75 -3.07 0.79
C LEU A 109 5.15 -4.53 0.90
N HIS A 110 5.82 -4.88 2.01
CA HIS A 110 6.21 -6.26 2.31
C HIS A 110 5.05 -7.22 2.20
N ASN A 111 3.85 -6.80 2.61
CA ASN A 111 2.66 -7.64 2.65
C ASN A 111 2.22 -8.15 1.26
N GLY A 112 2.52 -7.37 0.21
CA GLY A 112 2.31 -7.73 -1.18
C GLY A 112 3.55 -8.31 -1.88
N GLY A 113 4.65 -8.56 -1.18
CA GLY A 113 5.93 -8.95 -1.78
C GLY A 113 6.72 -7.81 -2.42
N GLY A 114 6.35 -6.57 -2.12
CA GLY A 114 7.11 -5.40 -2.52
C GLY A 114 8.23 -5.07 -1.55
N ILE A 115 9.00 -4.04 -1.89
CA ILE A 115 10.07 -3.48 -1.06
C ILE A 115 10.03 -1.95 -1.16
N SER A 116 10.29 -1.26 -0.04
CA SER A 116 10.50 0.18 -0.04
C SER A 116 11.91 0.54 0.41
N CYS A 117 12.49 1.52 -0.28
CA CYS A 117 13.82 2.04 -0.02
C CYS A 117 13.78 3.56 0.09
N THR A 118 14.61 4.11 0.97
CA THR A 118 14.93 5.53 0.97
C THR A 118 16.15 5.74 0.08
N LEU A 119 16.00 6.52 -0.98
CA LEU A 119 17.06 6.91 -1.91
C LEU A 119 17.43 8.37 -1.69
N GLN A 120 18.63 8.62 -1.19
CA GLN A 120 19.21 9.95 -1.09
C GLN A 120 20.08 10.25 -2.31
N ILE A 121 19.78 11.34 -3.01
CA ILE A 121 20.55 11.84 -4.16
C ILE A 121 20.90 13.30 -3.93
N GLY A 122 22.18 13.58 -3.67
CA GLY A 122 22.61 14.92 -3.24
C GLY A 122 21.90 15.33 -1.94
N ASP A 123 21.19 16.45 -1.98
CA ASP A 123 20.42 16.99 -0.85
C ASP A 123 18.96 16.49 -0.82
N ARG A 124 18.58 15.54 -1.68
CA ARG A 124 17.19 15.11 -1.85
C ARG A 124 16.96 13.69 -1.36
N THR A 125 15.88 13.53 -0.62
CA THR A 125 15.35 12.24 -0.19
C THR A 125 14.19 11.84 -1.09
N SER A 126 14.28 10.65 -1.66
CA SER A 126 13.24 10.02 -2.45
C SER A 126 12.84 8.70 -1.80
N ILE A 127 11.57 8.34 -1.89
CA ILE A 127 11.07 7.03 -1.51
C ILE A 127 10.95 6.22 -2.81
N LEU A 128 11.66 5.11 -2.89
CA LEU A 128 11.57 4.15 -3.97
C LEU A 128 10.70 2.99 -3.49
N GLU A 129 9.65 2.66 -4.23
CA GLU A 129 8.69 1.62 -3.92
C GLU A 129 8.60 0.68 -5.11
N ILE A 130 8.79 -0.61 -4.85
CA ILE A 130 8.83 -1.65 -5.88
C ILE A 130 7.77 -2.66 -5.52
N VAL A 131 6.82 -2.86 -6.43
CA VAL A 131 5.63 -3.70 -6.20
C VAL A 131 5.52 -4.74 -7.30
N PRO A 132 5.23 -6.01 -6.99
CA PRO A 132 4.95 -7.00 -8.01
C PRO A 132 3.74 -6.58 -8.87
N ARG A 133 3.89 -6.69 -10.18
CA ARG A 133 2.84 -6.28 -11.14
C ARG A 133 1.53 -7.02 -10.92
N ALA A 134 1.62 -8.30 -10.55
CA ALA A 134 0.47 -9.14 -10.25
C ALA A 134 -0.41 -8.58 -9.11
N ILE A 135 0.13 -7.80 -8.18
CA ILE A 135 -0.64 -7.15 -7.12
C ILE A 135 -1.38 -5.93 -7.68
N VAL A 136 -0.68 -5.11 -8.47
CA VAL A 136 -1.24 -3.90 -9.09
C VAL A 136 -2.39 -4.25 -10.03
N ASP A 137 -2.24 -5.31 -10.83
CA ASP A 137 -3.24 -5.76 -11.80
C ASP A 137 -4.54 -6.28 -11.14
N GLN A 138 -4.49 -6.65 -9.86
CA GLN A 138 -5.68 -7.07 -9.10
C GLN A 138 -6.48 -5.89 -8.55
N LEU A 139 -5.94 -4.67 -8.60
CA LEU A 139 -6.57 -3.50 -8.02
C LEU A 139 -7.61 -2.90 -8.97
N SER A 140 -8.82 -2.71 -8.44
CA SER A 140 -9.86 -1.94 -9.11
C SER A 140 -9.84 -0.51 -8.58
N LEU A 141 -9.17 0.39 -9.29
CA LEU A 141 -9.15 1.82 -8.98
C LEU A 141 -10.32 2.55 -9.64
N ALA A 142 -10.96 3.47 -8.92
CA ALA A 142 -11.89 4.41 -9.55
C ALA A 142 -11.11 5.43 -10.40
N ASP A 143 -11.68 5.91 -11.51
CA ASP A 143 -11.02 6.86 -12.44
C ASP A 143 -10.45 8.10 -11.72
N THR A 144 -11.16 8.60 -10.71
CA THR A 144 -10.73 9.75 -9.90
C THR A 144 -9.52 9.44 -9.00
N GLN A 145 -9.29 8.17 -8.69
CA GLN A 145 -8.12 7.71 -7.93
C GLN A 145 -6.95 7.44 -8.87
N VAL A 146 -7.18 7.05 -10.12
CA VAL A 146 -6.12 6.82 -11.12
C VAL A 146 -5.26 8.07 -11.32
N GLU A 147 -5.87 9.26 -11.43
CA GLU A 147 -5.09 10.51 -11.56
C GLU A 147 -4.30 10.89 -10.31
N VAL A 148 -4.74 10.49 -9.13
CA VAL A 148 -4.04 10.75 -7.85
C VAL A 148 -2.93 9.73 -7.62
N VAL A 149 -3.21 8.46 -7.91
CA VAL A 149 -2.29 7.32 -7.78
C VAL A 149 -1.20 7.41 -8.85
N LEU A 150 -1.55 7.65 -10.13
CA LEU A 150 -0.60 7.78 -11.24
C LEU A 150 -0.15 9.23 -11.48
N GLY A 151 -0.64 10.17 -10.67
CA GLY A 151 -0.33 11.60 -10.79
C GLY A 151 1.12 11.89 -10.45
N LEU A 152 1.90 12.29 -11.45
CA LEU A 152 3.35 12.46 -11.32
C LEU A 152 3.80 13.68 -10.49
N CYS A 153 2.93 14.65 -10.20
CA CYS A 153 3.27 15.77 -9.31
C CYS A 153 2.00 16.38 -8.69
N VAL A 154 1.95 16.46 -7.36
CA VAL A 154 0.89 17.13 -6.60
C VAL A 154 1.51 17.98 -5.49
N SER A 155 1.20 19.29 -5.48
CA SER A 155 1.57 20.32 -4.50
C SER A 155 3.02 20.35 -3.97
N ILE A 156 3.42 19.34 -3.21
CA ILE A 156 4.69 19.22 -2.50
C ILE A 156 5.45 17.91 -2.81
N LEU A 157 4.89 16.99 -3.60
CA LEU A 157 5.53 15.75 -4.02
C LEU A 157 5.51 15.60 -5.54
N CYS A 158 6.57 15.02 -6.10
CA CYS A 158 6.58 14.48 -7.45
C CYS A 158 6.93 13.00 -7.41
N SER A 159 6.25 12.23 -8.24
CA SER A 159 6.51 10.82 -8.47
C SER A 159 6.91 10.57 -9.92
N TRP A 160 7.66 9.51 -10.13
CA TRP A 160 7.88 8.87 -11.43
C TRP A 160 7.52 7.41 -11.31
N ASN A 161 7.11 6.80 -12.41
CA ASN A 161 6.88 5.37 -12.48
C ASN A 161 7.64 4.75 -13.65
N TRP A 162 8.02 3.50 -13.47
CA TRP A 162 8.53 2.61 -14.51
C TRP A 162 7.88 1.24 -14.31
N GLU A 163 7.59 0.52 -15.39
CA GLU A 163 6.94 -0.79 -15.31
C GLU A 163 7.43 -1.73 -16.40
N ASN A 164 7.38 -3.03 -16.09
CA ASN A 164 7.45 -4.13 -17.04
C ASN A 164 6.37 -5.18 -16.67
N ASP A 165 6.48 -6.37 -17.26
CA ASP A 165 5.50 -7.45 -17.05
C ASP A 165 5.48 -7.97 -15.59
N ASP A 166 6.58 -7.80 -14.84
CA ASP A 166 6.76 -8.39 -13.52
C ASP A 166 6.70 -7.36 -12.38
N TRP A 167 7.12 -6.12 -12.63
CA TRP A 167 7.36 -5.10 -11.62
C TRP A 167 6.76 -3.75 -11.98
N TRP A 168 6.22 -3.10 -10.97
CA TRP A 168 5.87 -1.68 -10.99
C TRP A 168 6.75 -0.94 -9.99
N ILE A 169 7.51 0.03 -10.48
CA ILE A 169 8.53 0.77 -9.72
C ILE A 169 8.11 2.22 -9.68
N VAL A 170 8.03 2.78 -8.47
CA VAL A 170 7.59 4.15 -8.23
C VAL A 170 8.64 4.85 -7.38
N GLY A 171 9.14 6.00 -7.83
CA GLY A 171 9.96 6.87 -7.01
C GLY A 171 9.22 8.16 -6.69
N THR A 172 9.19 8.57 -5.43
CA THR A 172 8.50 9.76 -4.94
C THR A 172 9.45 10.67 -4.17
N THR A 173 9.49 11.96 -4.48
CA THR A 173 10.43 12.92 -3.89
C THR A 173 9.69 14.20 -3.51
N GLY A 174 10.10 14.83 -2.40
CA GLY A 174 9.65 16.19 -2.05
C GLY A 174 9.99 17.21 -3.14
N TYR A 175 9.00 17.97 -3.59
CA TYR A 175 9.14 19.00 -4.61
C TYR A 175 9.86 20.24 -4.04
N GLY A 176 10.96 20.61 -4.70
CA GLY A 176 11.67 21.88 -4.52
C GLY A 176 11.83 22.60 -5.85
N ALA A 177 12.05 23.92 -5.83
CA ALA A 177 11.99 24.81 -7.01
C ALA A 177 13.02 24.53 -8.14
N GLU A 178 13.83 23.48 -8.03
CA GLU A 178 15.03 23.26 -8.84
C GLU A 178 15.03 21.96 -9.67
N ILE A 179 14.01 21.09 -9.59
CA ILE A 179 13.88 19.93 -10.48
C ILE A 179 12.54 19.99 -11.20
N SER A 180 12.59 19.84 -12.53
CA SER A 180 11.40 19.79 -13.37
C SER A 180 10.75 18.41 -13.34
N ARG A 181 9.49 18.34 -13.75
CA ARG A 181 8.79 17.05 -13.94
C ARG A 181 9.54 16.17 -14.96
N GLU A 182 10.08 16.79 -16.00
CA GLU A 182 10.85 16.12 -17.04
C GLU A 182 12.11 15.45 -16.47
N ASP A 183 12.81 16.13 -15.56
CA ASP A 183 13.98 15.58 -14.87
C ASP A 183 13.62 14.35 -14.02
N PHE A 184 12.48 14.36 -13.32
CA PHE A 184 12.00 13.19 -12.56
C PHE A 184 11.60 12.02 -13.47
N ALA A 185 10.97 12.29 -14.62
CA ALA A 185 10.67 11.24 -15.59
C ALA A 185 11.96 10.60 -16.14
N VAL A 186 13.02 11.39 -16.33
CA VAL A 186 14.34 10.86 -16.70
C VAL A 186 14.91 9.94 -15.62
N TRP A 187 14.68 10.23 -14.34
CA TRP A 187 15.13 9.34 -13.25
C TRP A 187 14.49 7.97 -13.36
N GLY A 188 13.17 7.91 -13.57
CA GLY A 188 12.48 6.63 -13.75
C GLY A 188 12.97 5.82 -14.95
N GLN A 189 13.25 6.49 -16.08
CA GLN A 189 13.81 5.83 -17.26
C GLN A 189 15.22 5.29 -17.05
N ARG A 190 16.01 5.88 -16.14
CA ARG A 190 17.39 5.47 -15.88
C ARG A 190 17.52 4.45 -14.76
N LEU A 191 16.72 4.58 -13.70
CA LEU A 191 16.75 3.69 -12.54
C LEU A 191 15.90 2.45 -12.75
N GLY A 192 14.71 2.58 -13.34
CA GLY A 192 13.75 1.48 -13.51
C GLY A 192 14.34 0.24 -14.17
N PRO A 193 15.01 0.34 -15.34
CA PRO A 193 15.63 -0.81 -15.99
C PRO A 193 16.72 -1.48 -15.17
N ILE A 194 17.52 -0.73 -14.41
CA ILE A 194 18.60 -1.27 -13.57
C ILE A 194 17.99 -2.10 -12.43
N ILE A 195 16.99 -1.52 -11.75
CA ILE A 195 16.28 -2.19 -10.66
C ILE A 195 15.62 -3.47 -11.17
N ALA A 196 14.93 -3.41 -12.31
CA ALA A 196 14.26 -4.56 -12.89
C ALA A 196 15.25 -5.66 -13.33
N GLU A 197 16.41 -5.29 -13.87
CA GLU A 197 17.47 -6.24 -14.21
C GLU A 197 17.99 -6.94 -12.95
N ASN A 198 18.30 -6.19 -11.88
CA ASN A 198 18.73 -6.74 -10.61
C ASN A 198 17.68 -7.71 -10.03
N LEU A 199 16.40 -7.31 -9.99
CA LEU A 199 15.29 -8.16 -9.52
C LEU A 199 15.11 -9.42 -10.37
N SER A 200 15.27 -9.32 -11.69
CA SER A 200 15.14 -10.47 -12.60
C SER A 200 16.28 -11.48 -12.46
N ALA A 201 17.43 -11.06 -11.93
CA ALA A 201 18.55 -11.93 -11.64
C ALA A 201 18.38 -12.71 -10.33
N GLN A 202 17.40 -12.33 -9.50
CA GLN A 202 17.06 -13.05 -8.28
C GLN A 202 16.16 -14.25 -8.62
N ASP A 203 16.60 -15.45 -8.23
CA ASP A 203 15.70 -16.60 -8.18
C ASP A 203 14.68 -16.36 -7.06
N SER A 204 13.40 -16.24 -7.42
CA SER A 204 12.29 -16.17 -6.47
C SER A 204 11.29 -17.28 -6.76
N GLU A 205 10.90 -18.01 -5.71
CA GLU A 205 9.85 -19.01 -5.83
C GLU A 205 8.48 -18.32 -5.85
N PRO A 206 7.56 -18.72 -6.75
CA PRO A 206 6.22 -18.14 -6.78
C PRO A 206 5.49 -18.47 -5.49
N TRP A 207 4.83 -17.48 -4.92
CA TRP A 207 4.08 -17.64 -3.69
C TRP A 207 2.74 -16.91 -3.73
N ARG A 208 1.85 -17.27 -2.80
CA ARG A 208 0.56 -16.62 -2.60
C ARG A 208 0.27 -16.44 -1.12
N ARG A 209 -0.56 -15.45 -0.81
CA ARG A 209 -0.97 -15.13 0.55
C ARG A 209 -2.22 -15.94 0.94
N ASP A 210 -2.19 -16.60 2.10
CA ASP A 210 -3.42 -17.03 2.77
C ASP A 210 -4.03 -15.81 3.47
N GLN A 211 -5.21 -15.37 3.01
CA GLN A 211 -5.91 -14.22 3.60
C GLN A 211 -6.92 -14.63 4.68
N THR A 212 -6.90 -15.90 5.11
CA THR A 212 -7.80 -16.39 6.16
C THR A 212 -7.62 -15.61 7.45
N GLY A 213 -8.70 -15.03 7.96
CA GLY A 213 -8.69 -14.26 9.20
C GLY A 213 -8.21 -12.81 9.07
N TRP A 214 -7.97 -12.33 7.84
CA TRP A 214 -7.66 -10.92 7.60
C TRP A 214 -8.82 -10.02 8.02
N TRP A 215 -8.51 -8.94 8.73
CA TRP A 215 -9.51 -7.91 9.01
C TRP A 215 -9.98 -7.26 7.69
N PRO A 216 -11.27 -6.93 7.55
CA PRO A 216 -11.73 -6.09 6.46
C PRO A 216 -11.32 -4.64 6.71
N THR A 217 -11.34 -3.81 5.67
CA THR A 217 -11.32 -2.36 5.86
C THR A 217 -12.56 -1.92 6.63
N ALA A 218 -12.38 -1.08 7.64
CA ALA A 218 -13.45 -0.58 8.49
C ALA A 218 -13.72 0.92 8.26
N SER A 219 -14.96 1.36 8.50
CA SER A 219 -15.32 2.77 8.50
C SER A 219 -14.83 3.46 9.77
N CYS A 220 -14.16 4.60 9.61
CA CYS A 220 -13.72 5.41 10.75
C CYS A 220 -14.90 5.97 11.55
N GLU A 221 -16.03 6.27 10.90
CA GLU A 221 -17.26 6.66 11.57
C GLU A 221 -17.85 5.53 12.41
N ALA A 222 -17.83 4.29 11.89
CA ALA A 222 -18.29 3.11 12.63
C ALA A 222 -17.40 2.82 13.84
N LEU A 223 -16.07 2.92 13.67
CA LEU A 223 -15.10 2.82 14.76
C LEU A 223 -15.34 3.89 15.82
N ALA A 224 -15.44 5.16 15.43
CA ALA A 224 -15.72 6.26 16.35
C ALA A 224 -17.04 6.06 17.10
N LYS A 225 -18.11 5.64 16.42
CA LYS A 225 -19.37 5.30 17.07
C LYS A 225 -19.19 4.20 18.12
N ALA A 226 -18.48 3.12 17.78
CA ALA A 226 -18.24 2.00 18.68
C ALA A 226 -17.39 2.40 19.90
N ILE A 227 -16.44 3.32 19.75
CA ILE A 227 -15.68 3.90 20.86
C ILE A 227 -16.59 4.78 21.73
N GLY A 228 -17.39 5.65 21.10
CA GLY A 228 -18.29 6.56 21.79
C GLY A 228 -19.36 5.84 22.62
N ASP A 229 -19.94 4.77 22.08
CA ASP A 229 -20.91 3.92 22.79
C ASP A 229 -20.30 3.30 24.07
N ARG A 230 -19.01 2.94 24.05
CA ARG A 230 -18.28 2.36 25.20
C ARG A 230 -17.93 3.39 26.26
N LEU A 231 -17.43 4.54 25.82
CA LEU A 231 -16.97 5.61 26.70
C LEU A 231 -18.10 6.51 27.18
N GLY A 232 -19.30 6.41 26.59
CA GLY A 232 -20.42 7.29 26.88
C GLY A 232 -20.18 8.74 26.43
N VAL A 233 -19.34 8.95 25.41
CA VAL A 233 -18.99 10.27 24.86
C VAL A 233 -19.19 10.30 23.36
N ALA A 234 -19.40 11.49 22.80
CA ALA A 234 -19.42 11.66 21.35
C ALA A 234 -17.99 11.59 20.80
N VAL A 235 -17.76 10.70 19.83
CA VAL A 235 -16.49 10.57 19.12
C VAL A 235 -16.75 10.73 17.64
N THR A 236 -15.90 11.50 16.98
CA THR A 236 -15.85 11.62 15.52
C THR A 236 -14.67 10.82 15.00
N GLY A 237 -14.89 10.13 13.88
CA GLY A 237 -13.86 9.37 13.18
C GLY A 237 -13.83 9.80 11.74
N GLU A 238 -12.67 10.18 11.25
CA GLU A 238 -12.45 10.61 9.88
C GLU A 238 -11.33 9.76 9.28
N PRO A 239 -11.40 9.38 8.00
CA PRO A 239 -10.26 8.78 7.32
C PRO A 239 -9.06 9.70 7.45
N GLU A 240 -7.93 9.16 7.91
CA GLU A 240 -6.70 9.94 8.05
C GLU A 240 -6.23 10.46 6.70
N GLY A 241 -6.47 9.68 5.64
CA GLY A 241 -6.01 9.98 4.30
C GLY A 241 -4.49 9.97 4.23
N TYR A 242 -3.96 10.68 3.23
CA TYR A 242 -2.52 10.85 3.06
C TYR A 242 -2.19 12.33 3.18
N HIS A 243 -1.66 12.76 4.32
CA HIS A 243 -1.38 14.18 4.60
C HIS A 243 -0.41 14.81 3.60
N ASP A 244 0.53 14.02 3.09
CA ASP A 244 1.51 14.46 2.09
C ASP A 244 1.20 13.92 0.68
N GLY A 245 0.06 13.25 0.49
CA GLY A 245 -0.25 12.48 -0.72
C GLY A 245 0.31 11.05 -0.65
N ALA A 246 -0.46 10.07 -1.13
CA ALA A 246 0.05 8.71 -1.27
C ALA A 246 0.95 8.64 -2.49
N SER A 247 2.09 7.99 -2.37
CA SER A 247 2.69 7.36 -3.53
C SER A 247 1.74 6.29 -4.09
N ALA A 248 1.85 6.06 -5.40
CA ALA A 248 1.00 5.14 -6.14
C ALA A 248 1.06 3.71 -5.57
N ALA A 249 2.29 3.27 -5.24
CA ALA A 249 2.56 1.93 -4.75
C ALA A 249 2.10 1.77 -3.30
N LYS A 250 2.31 2.76 -2.43
CA LYS A 250 1.71 2.77 -1.09
C LYS A 250 0.19 2.64 -1.14
N TYR A 251 -0.49 3.41 -2.00
CA TYR A 251 -1.94 3.33 -2.14
C TYR A 251 -2.40 1.92 -2.56
N ALA A 252 -1.72 1.36 -3.56
CA ALA A 252 -1.99 0.03 -4.08
C ALA A 252 -1.90 -1.06 -2.99
N ILE A 253 -0.85 -1.00 -2.18
CA ILE A 253 -0.62 -1.96 -1.12
C ILE A 253 -1.53 -1.75 0.09
N ASP A 254 -1.86 -0.50 0.41
CA ASP A 254 -2.80 -0.20 1.48
C ASP A 254 -4.18 -0.82 1.14
N LEU A 255 -4.60 -0.78 -0.12
CA LEU A 255 -5.79 -1.51 -0.60
C LEU A 255 -5.63 -3.03 -0.48
N TYR A 256 -4.51 -3.57 -0.98
CA TYR A 256 -4.25 -5.01 -0.93
C TYR A 256 -4.23 -5.54 0.51
N SER A 257 -3.68 -4.78 1.46
CA SER A 257 -3.54 -5.14 2.88
C SER A 257 -4.76 -4.80 3.73
N HIS A 258 -5.89 -4.41 3.10
CA HIS A 258 -7.11 -3.93 3.78
C HIS A 258 -6.84 -2.85 4.83
N GLN A 259 -5.87 -1.97 4.58
CA GLN A 259 -5.45 -0.98 5.56
C GLN A 259 -6.61 -0.05 5.92
N THR A 260 -6.75 0.22 7.22
CA THR A 260 -7.67 1.23 7.75
C THR A 260 -6.87 2.27 8.53
N ALA A 261 -6.99 3.54 8.13
CA ALA A 261 -6.32 4.66 8.78
C ALA A 261 -7.35 5.70 9.20
N CYS A 262 -7.44 6.00 10.51
CA CYS A 262 -8.48 6.85 11.09
C CYS A 262 -7.90 7.89 12.04
N TRP A 263 -8.34 9.13 11.88
CA TRP A 263 -8.30 10.13 12.95
C TRP A 263 -9.53 10.02 13.82
N LEU A 264 -9.31 10.02 15.13
CA LEU A 264 -10.33 9.91 16.16
C LEU A 264 -10.27 11.15 17.04
N ARG A 265 -11.44 11.72 17.36
CA ARG A 265 -11.52 12.88 18.24
C ARG A 265 -12.77 12.81 19.11
N SER A 266 -12.62 13.21 20.36
CA SER A 266 -13.73 13.49 21.27
C SER A 266 -13.60 14.91 21.83
N GLY A 267 -14.73 15.55 22.13
CA GLY A 267 -14.76 16.86 22.78
C GLY A 267 -14.10 18.00 21.99
N ASN A 268 -13.71 19.06 22.69
CA ASN A 268 -12.98 20.21 22.14
C ASN A 268 -11.49 20.17 22.56
N GLU A 269 -10.66 21.09 22.05
CA GLU A 269 -9.20 21.09 22.32
C GLU A 269 -8.83 21.18 23.81
N GLU A 270 -9.70 21.78 24.64
CA GLU A 270 -9.44 21.95 26.08
C GLU A 270 -9.91 20.75 26.93
N HIS A 271 -10.90 19.99 26.47
CA HIS A 271 -11.59 18.94 27.25
C HIS A 271 -11.97 17.73 26.38
N GLY A 272 -11.03 17.25 25.58
CA GLY A 272 -11.25 16.23 24.56
C GLY A 272 -10.14 15.20 24.53
N TRP A 273 -10.10 14.36 23.50
CA TRP A 273 -8.91 13.58 23.23
C TRP A 273 -8.79 13.41 21.73
N TYR A 274 -7.56 13.11 21.30
CA TYR A 274 -7.24 12.85 19.92
C TYR A 274 -6.53 11.51 19.83
N GLY A 275 -6.71 10.82 18.71
CA GLY A 275 -5.93 9.62 18.43
C GLY A 275 -5.89 9.29 16.96
N SER A 276 -4.87 8.55 16.56
CA SER A 276 -4.76 7.92 15.25
C SER A 276 -4.93 6.42 15.39
N LEU A 277 -5.49 5.74 14.39
CA LEU A 277 -5.43 4.28 14.29
C LEU A 277 -5.05 3.89 12.87
N TRP A 278 -4.08 2.99 12.76
CA TRP A 278 -3.54 2.40 11.54
C TRP A 278 -3.56 0.89 11.67
N ALA A 279 -4.58 0.26 11.10
CA ALA A 279 -4.74 -1.19 11.08
C ALA A 279 -4.36 -1.78 9.72
N ARG A 280 -3.65 -2.90 9.73
CA ARG A 280 -3.20 -3.66 8.56
C ARG A 280 -3.49 -5.15 8.77
N SER A 281 -4.01 -5.77 7.72
CA SER A 281 -4.38 -7.17 7.75
C SER A 281 -3.23 -8.06 7.35
N GLY A 282 -3.15 -9.23 7.99
CA GLY A 282 -2.07 -10.17 7.80
C GLY A 282 -0.74 -9.47 7.88
N ALA A 283 -0.45 -8.79 9.00
CA ALA A 283 0.68 -7.88 9.29
C ALA A 283 1.33 -8.15 10.67
N ALA A 284 1.00 -9.27 11.32
CA ALA A 284 1.37 -9.53 12.72
C ALA A 284 2.87 -9.74 12.98
N TRP A 285 3.67 -10.17 12.00
CA TRP A 285 5.14 -10.32 12.17
C TRP A 285 5.81 -8.98 12.50
N GLU A 286 5.28 -7.87 11.97
CA GLU A 286 5.79 -6.53 12.28
C GLU A 286 5.63 -6.14 13.76
N ALA A 287 4.71 -6.79 14.48
CA ALA A 287 4.57 -6.59 15.92
C ALA A 287 5.73 -7.17 16.73
N THR A 288 6.53 -8.05 16.14
CA THR A 288 7.52 -8.87 16.86
C THR A 288 8.97 -8.51 16.60
N GLU A 289 9.30 -7.86 15.48
CA GLU A 289 10.70 -7.80 15.04
C GLU A 289 11.56 -6.81 15.84
N GLU A 290 11.05 -5.68 16.35
CA GLU A 290 11.97 -4.64 16.87
C GLU A 290 11.49 -3.78 18.06
N ARG A 291 10.32 -4.08 18.64
CA ARG A 291 9.70 -3.18 19.63
C ARG A 291 9.85 -3.72 21.05
N ARG A 292 10.21 -2.85 22.01
CA ARG A 292 9.99 -3.20 23.42
C ARG A 292 8.53 -2.97 23.73
N LEU A 293 7.82 -4.07 23.87
CA LEU A 293 6.38 -4.07 24.11
C LEU A 293 6.10 -4.42 25.57
N ARG A 294 5.28 -3.59 26.22
CA ARG A 294 4.69 -3.86 27.52
C ARG A 294 3.23 -4.25 27.30
N GLU A 295 2.87 -5.48 27.62
CA GLU A 295 1.49 -5.94 27.52
C GLU A 295 0.58 -5.17 28.47
N ILE A 296 -0.57 -4.73 27.94
CA ILE A 296 -1.65 -4.06 28.66
C ILE A 296 -2.74 -5.10 28.90
N SER A 297 -3.30 -5.13 30.11
CA SER A 297 -4.41 -6.02 30.44
C SER A 297 -5.58 -5.78 29.50
N PHE A 298 -5.88 -6.76 28.65
CA PHE A 298 -6.92 -6.70 27.63
C PHE A 298 -7.64 -8.05 27.55
N SER A 299 -8.97 -8.04 27.63
CA SER A 299 -9.77 -9.25 27.93
C SER A 299 -10.43 -9.87 26.71
N ARG A 300 -9.85 -9.73 25.52
CA ARG A 300 -10.40 -10.29 24.27
C ARG A 300 -9.64 -11.55 23.88
N ASP A 301 -10.36 -12.67 23.84
CA ASP A 301 -9.79 -13.96 23.48
C ASP A 301 -9.13 -13.90 22.10
N GLY A 302 -7.87 -14.36 22.04
CA GLY A 302 -7.09 -14.38 20.80
C GLY A 302 -6.45 -13.05 20.40
N ALA A 303 -6.66 -11.97 21.15
CA ALA A 303 -6.06 -10.67 20.88
C ALA A 303 -5.21 -10.16 22.06
N ARG A 304 -4.16 -9.41 21.74
CA ARG A 304 -3.22 -8.82 22.71
C ARG A 304 -3.01 -7.36 22.42
N LEU A 305 -2.97 -6.56 23.48
CA LEU A 305 -2.71 -5.13 23.43
C LEU A 305 -1.39 -4.83 24.12
N PHE A 306 -0.56 -4.00 23.50
CA PHE A 306 0.74 -3.60 24.00
C PHE A 306 0.86 -2.09 23.98
N LEU A 307 1.61 -1.55 24.94
CA LEU A 307 2.23 -0.23 24.86
C LEU A 307 3.66 -0.41 24.34
N SER A 308 4.04 0.37 23.33
CA SER A 308 5.40 0.42 22.79
C SER A 308 6.20 1.53 23.46
N ASP A 309 7.49 1.30 23.68
CA ASP A 309 8.44 2.34 24.12
C ASP A 309 8.99 3.18 22.96
N VAL A 310 8.72 2.78 21.71
CA VAL A 310 9.07 3.52 20.50
C VAL A 310 8.00 4.58 20.29
N PRO A 311 8.29 5.88 20.45
CA PRO A 311 7.29 6.94 20.32
C PRO A 311 6.50 6.80 19.02
N ALA A 312 5.17 6.98 19.08
CA ALA A 312 4.42 7.26 17.87
C ALA A 312 5.03 8.52 17.25
N GLY A 313 5.19 8.55 15.93
CA GLY A 313 5.68 9.74 15.23
C GLY A 313 4.89 11.01 15.59
N TYR A 314 5.39 12.18 15.15
CA TYR A 314 4.79 13.52 15.31
C TYR A 314 3.75 13.67 16.43
N GLY A 315 4.18 13.78 17.69
CA GLY A 315 3.25 14.17 18.77
C GLY A 315 3.68 13.84 20.19
N GLY A 316 4.54 12.84 20.40
CA GLY A 316 4.88 12.39 21.75
C GLY A 316 3.75 11.62 22.43
N ASP A 317 2.84 11.04 21.64
CA ASP A 317 1.73 10.22 22.11
C ASP A 317 2.20 8.82 22.53
N ASP A 318 1.46 8.22 23.47
CA ASP A 318 1.65 6.83 23.88
C ASP A 318 1.28 5.90 22.70
N PRO A 319 2.22 5.10 22.15
CA PRO A 319 2.00 4.24 21.01
C PRO A 319 1.51 2.86 21.46
N TYR A 320 0.33 2.47 21.01
CA TYR A 320 -0.26 1.18 21.30
C TYR A 320 -0.25 0.28 20.06
N LEU A 321 -0.12 -1.02 20.31
CA LEU A 321 -0.18 -2.06 19.30
C LEU A 321 -1.20 -3.12 19.72
N LEU A 322 -2.18 -3.38 18.87
CA LEU A 322 -3.14 -4.47 18.98
C LEU A 322 -2.83 -5.52 17.91
N THR A 323 -2.84 -6.81 18.28
CA THR A 323 -2.70 -7.90 17.31
C THR A 323 -3.51 -9.13 17.76
N ASP A 324 -4.01 -9.90 16.80
CA ASP A 324 -4.63 -11.21 16.99
C ASP A 324 -3.73 -12.38 16.52
N GLY A 325 -2.44 -12.10 16.27
CA GLY A 325 -1.49 -13.05 15.70
C GLY A 325 -1.54 -13.18 14.17
N ILE A 326 -2.51 -12.53 13.52
CA ILE A 326 -2.62 -12.44 12.06
C ILE A 326 -2.48 -10.98 11.63
N ASN A 327 -3.27 -10.11 12.23
CA ASN A 327 -3.41 -8.70 11.89
C ASN A 327 -2.72 -7.82 12.94
N VAL A 328 -2.49 -6.55 12.60
CA VAL A 328 -1.94 -5.55 13.53
C VAL A 328 -2.65 -4.22 13.40
N ALA A 329 -2.90 -3.55 14.52
CA ALA A 329 -3.32 -2.16 14.56
C ALA A 329 -2.38 -1.36 15.46
N ASN A 330 -1.76 -0.33 14.89
CA ASN A 330 -1.00 0.66 15.62
C ASN A 330 -1.91 1.84 15.87
N PHE A 331 -1.93 2.38 17.08
CA PHE A 331 -2.71 3.58 17.35
C PHE A 331 -2.04 4.42 18.43
N SER A 332 -2.21 5.73 18.34
CA SER A 332 -1.71 6.68 19.32
C SER A 332 -2.87 7.44 19.92
N VAL A 333 -2.77 7.81 21.19
CA VAL A 333 -3.79 8.63 21.85
C VAL A 333 -3.16 9.72 22.71
N THR A 334 -3.68 10.93 22.57
CA THR A 334 -3.40 12.05 23.47
C THR A 334 -4.63 12.24 24.35
N PRO A 335 -4.65 11.73 25.59
CA PRO A 335 -5.76 11.97 26.48
C PRO A 335 -5.80 13.46 26.87
N SER A 336 -7.01 14.01 26.97
CA SER A 336 -7.25 15.24 27.71
C SER A 336 -8.48 15.05 28.60
N GLY A 337 -8.40 15.56 29.83
CA GLY A 337 -9.40 15.31 30.87
C GLY A 337 -9.11 14.10 31.76
N THR A 338 -10.14 13.30 32.06
CA THR A 338 -10.13 12.32 33.16
C THR A 338 -9.80 10.89 32.77
N LEU A 339 -9.82 10.55 31.48
CA LEU A 339 -9.46 9.21 31.01
C LEU A 339 -7.94 9.09 30.91
N SER A 340 -7.39 7.97 31.38
CA SER A 340 -5.99 7.62 31.14
C SER A 340 -5.78 7.15 29.69
N SER A 341 -4.54 7.24 29.20
CA SER A 341 -4.15 6.68 27.88
C SER A 341 -4.52 5.19 27.78
N ASP A 342 -4.25 4.41 28.83
CA ASP A 342 -4.52 2.96 28.84
C ASP A 342 -6.02 2.63 28.78
N GLU A 343 -6.88 3.38 29.49
CA GLU A 343 -8.34 3.21 29.41
C GLU A 343 -8.87 3.51 28.01
N LEU A 344 -8.38 4.59 27.40
CA LEU A 344 -8.75 4.97 26.05
C LEU A 344 -8.23 3.94 25.03
N ALA A 345 -7.01 3.44 25.21
CA ALA A 345 -6.42 2.42 24.36
C ALA A 345 -7.20 1.10 24.39
N VAL A 346 -7.62 0.66 25.58
CA VAL A 346 -8.48 -0.52 25.74
C VAL A 346 -9.82 -0.32 25.04
N ALA A 347 -10.43 0.87 25.16
CA ALA A 347 -11.70 1.17 24.50
C ALA A 347 -11.58 1.18 22.97
N ILE A 348 -10.49 1.74 22.42
CA ILE A 348 -10.20 1.72 20.98
C ILE A 348 -9.96 0.30 20.49
N ALA A 349 -9.13 -0.48 21.20
CA ALA A 349 -8.81 -1.85 20.82
C ALA A 349 -10.05 -2.76 20.82
N ASP A 350 -10.89 -2.66 21.84
CA ASP A 350 -12.14 -3.44 21.91
C ASP A 350 -13.15 -3.00 20.83
N ALA A 351 -13.27 -1.69 20.59
CA ALA A 351 -14.11 -1.17 19.51
C ALA A 351 -13.63 -1.61 18.12
N TRP A 352 -12.32 -1.59 17.88
CA TRP A 352 -11.72 -2.08 16.65
C TRP A 352 -12.08 -3.53 16.39
N LEU A 353 -11.89 -4.42 17.37
CA LEU A 353 -12.19 -5.83 17.21
C LEU A 353 -13.69 -6.13 16.97
N ASP A 354 -14.60 -5.27 17.42
CA ASP A 354 -16.02 -5.41 17.11
C ASP A 354 -16.37 -4.95 15.70
N VAL A 355 -15.71 -3.89 15.20
CA VAL A 355 -15.96 -3.35 13.87
C VAL A 355 -15.23 -4.15 12.79
N ALA A 356 -14.04 -4.67 13.11
CA ALA A 356 -13.17 -5.44 12.20
C ALA A 356 -13.42 -6.95 12.27
N ALA A 357 -14.30 -7.44 13.15
CA ALA A 357 -14.66 -8.85 13.17
C ALA A 357 -15.26 -9.23 11.80
N PRO A 358 -14.69 -10.22 11.08
CA PRO A 358 -15.36 -10.76 9.91
C PRO A 358 -16.74 -11.23 10.34
N THR A 359 -17.78 -10.77 9.63
CA THR A 359 -19.15 -11.24 9.82
C THR A 359 -19.14 -12.76 9.64
N ARG A 360 -19.22 -13.49 10.75
CA ARG A 360 -19.17 -14.95 10.76
C ARG A 360 -20.41 -15.57 10.11
#